data_AF-Q4PNB8-F1
#
_entry.id   AF-Q4PNB8-F1
#
_cell.length_a   1.000
_cell.length_b   1.000
_cell.length_c   1.000
_cell.angle_alpha   90.00
_cell.angle_beta   90.00
_cell.angle_gamma   90.00
#
_symmetry.space_group_name_H-M   'P 1'
#
loop_
_entity.id
_entity.type
_entity.pdbx_description
1 polymer ?
#
loop_
_entity_poly.entity_id
_entity_poly.type
_entity_poly.pdbx_seq_one_letter_code
_entity_poly.pdbx_strand_id
1 'polypeptide(L)'
;MQLVVFAVVLILSSFLSEGFLSGAEFPGDCLDIIENYGNISCALEGFGELVNVDPMLCTLVCSGNGRPKLPSGICSNNELNCSWVEIEALRNWGQTLENILYKLLTRWCPCYSKK
;
A
#
# COMPACT_ATOMS: atom_id res chain seq x y z
N MET A 1 40.64 -0.69 -18.32
CA MET A 1 39.68 -0.55 -17.21
C MET A 1 38.28 -0.28 -17.77
N GLN A 2 37.58 -1.31 -18.26
CA GLN A 2 36.26 -1.12 -18.88
C GLN A 2 35.32 -2.34 -18.70
N LEU A 3 35.79 -3.39 -18.03
CA LEU A 3 35.04 -4.65 -17.86
C LEU A 3 34.11 -4.66 -16.65
N VAL A 4 34.22 -3.69 -15.73
CA VAL A 4 33.40 -3.66 -14.50
C VAL A 4 31.98 -3.14 -14.77
N VAL A 5 31.78 -2.39 -15.85
CA VAL A 5 30.49 -1.74 -16.15
C VAL A 5 29.45 -2.72 -16.72
N PHE A 6 29.89 -3.79 -17.39
CA PHE A 6 28.97 -4.78 -17.96
C PHE A 6 28.39 -5.77 -16.95
N ALA A 7 29.05 -5.96 -15.80
CA ALA A 7 28.56 -6.89 -14.78
C ALA A 7 27.33 -6.35 -14.03
N VAL A 8 27.26 -5.03 -13.79
CA VAL A 8 26.16 -4.42 -12.99
C VAL A 8 24.84 -4.35 -13.77
N VAL A 9 24.90 -4.21 -15.10
CA VAL A 9 23.69 -4.14 -15.95
C VAL A 9 22.94 -5.48 -15.98
N LEU A 10 23.66 -6.61 -15.96
CA LEU A 10 23.03 -7.94 -16.07
C LEU A 10 22.36 -8.43 -14.76
N ILE A 11 22.70 -7.85 -13.61
CA ILE A 11 22.08 -8.18 -12.31
C ILE A 11 20.81 -7.36 -12.06
N LEU A 12 20.58 -6.25 -12.80
CA LEU A 12 19.33 -5.49 -12.71
C LEU A 12 18.19 -6.10 -13.54
N SER A 13 18.50 -6.82 -14.62
CA SER A 13 17.47 -7.39 -15.49
C SER A 13 16.60 -8.45 -14.81
N SER A 14 17.05 -9.07 -13.71
CA SER A 14 16.27 -10.06 -12.97
C SER A 14 15.21 -9.46 -12.06
N PHE A 15 15.29 -8.17 -11.69
CA PHE A 15 14.27 -7.51 -10.86
C PHE A 15 13.07 -6.97 -11.65
N LEU A 16 13.15 -6.96 -12.99
CA LEU A 16 12.05 -6.51 -13.86
C LEU A 16 11.18 -7.68 -14.37
N SER A 17 11.40 -8.90 -13.86
CA SER A 17 10.64 -10.09 -14.23
C SER A 17 10.00 -10.77 -13.03
N GLU A 18 9.36 -9.99 -12.16
CA GLU A 18 8.16 -10.44 -11.45
C GLU A 18 6.99 -9.83 -12.22
N GLY A 19 6.54 -10.50 -13.27
CA GLY A 19 5.55 -11.54 -13.03
C GLY A 19 4.14 -10.95 -12.92
N PHE A 20 3.82 -9.94 -13.72
CA PHE A 20 2.43 -9.72 -14.13
C PHE A 20 1.98 -11.04 -14.76
N LEU A 21 0.99 -11.70 -14.15
CA LEU A 21 0.43 -13.04 -14.40
C LEU A 21 0.78 -14.06 -13.31
N SER A 22 -0.03 -14.11 -12.24
CA SER A 22 -0.41 -15.39 -11.62
C SER A 22 -1.82 -15.27 -11.04
N GLY A 23 -2.68 -16.17 -11.51
CA GLY A 23 -4.08 -16.25 -11.11
C GLY A 23 -4.20 -16.82 -9.69
N ALA A 24 -5.08 -16.19 -8.92
CA ALA A 24 -5.56 -16.63 -7.61
C ALA A 24 -4.48 -16.76 -6.52
N GLU A 25 -4.10 -15.64 -5.92
CA GLU A 25 -3.57 -15.60 -4.56
C GLU A 25 -4.53 -14.81 -3.65
N PHE A 26 -5.55 -15.54 -3.21
CA PHE A 26 -6.49 -15.15 -2.17
C PHE A 26 -5.75 -15.05 -0.81
N PRO A 27 -6.45 -14.60 0.25
CA PRO A 27 -6.10 -13.60 1.29
C PRO A 27 -4.75 -12.86 1.39
N GLY A 28 -3.61 -13.37 0.89
CA GLY A 28 -2.29 -12.74 1.10
C GLY A 28 -2.21 -11.31 0.56
N ASP A 29 -2.56 -11.13 -0.72
CA ASP A 29 -2.57 -9.83 -1.41
C ASP A 29 -3.40 -8.75 -0.67
N CYS A 30 -4.49 -9.16 -0.04
CA CYS A 30 -5.44 -8.24 0.59
C CYS A 30 -4.86 -7.58 1.85
N LEU A 31 -4.24 -8.40 2.72
CA LEU A 31 -3.56 -7.90 3.91
C LEU A 31 -2.31 -7.11 3.53
N ASP A 32 -1.53 -7.59 2.55
CA ASP A 32 -0.34 -6.88 2.08
C ASP A 32 -0.66 -5.49 1.53
N ILE A 33 -1.77 -5.35 0.80
CA ILE A 33 -2.25 -4.04 0.33
C ILE A 33 -2.65 -3.15 1.52
N ILE A 34 -3.35 -3.69 2.53
CA ILE A 34 -3.73 -2.93 3.72
C ILE A 34 -2.48 -2.52 4.52
N GLU A 35 -1.48 -3.37 4.65
CA GLU A 35 -0.24 -3.04 5.36
C GLU A 35 0.55 -1.94 4.65
N ASN A 36 0.71 -2.07 3.31
CA ASN A 36 1.44 -1.10 2.50
C ASN A 36 0.83 0.31 2.58
N TYR A 37 -0.50 0.42 2.45
CA TYR A 37 -1.18 1.71 2.41
C TYR A 37 -1.69 2.17 3.77
N GLY A 38 -1.87 1.27 4.74
CA GLY A 38 -2.37 1.58 6.07
C GLY A 38 -1.41 2.48 6.84
N ASN A 39 -0.10 2.31 6.68
CA ASN A 39 0.90 3.23 7.22
C ASN A 39 0.72 4.66 6.67
N ILE A 40 0.48 4.78 5.36
CA ILE A 40 0.22 6.09 4.73
C ILE A 40 -1.06 6.70 5.30
N SER A 41 -2.13 5.91 5.44
CA SER A 41 -3.40 6.39 6.02
C SER A 41 -3.23 6.88 7.45
N CYS A 42 -2.59 6.09 8.32
CA CYS A 42 -2.33 6.45 9.71
C CYS A 42 -1.48 7.73 9.80
N ALA A 43 -0.43 7.84 8.97
CA ALA A 43 0.45 8.99 8.96
C ALA A 43 -0.25 10.26 8.46
N LEU A 44 -1.04 10.16 7.38
CA LEU A 44 -1.80 11.29 6.83
C LEU A 44 -2.85 11.83 7.81
N GLU A 45 -3.44 10.96 8.64
CA GLU A 45 -4.37 11.36 9.70
C GLU A 45 -3.68 11.77 11.01
N GLY A 46 -2.35 11.70 11.08
CA GLY A 46 -1.56 12.15 12.23
C GLY A 46 -1.50 11.15 13.40
N PHE A 47 -1.81 9.87 13.15
CA PHE A 47 -1.84 8.82 14.17
C PHE A 47 -0.60 7.90 14.15
N GLY A 48 0.42 8.21 13.36
CA GLY A 48 1.66 7.44 13.31
C GLY A 48 1.59 6.23 12.38
N GLU A 49 2.05 5.08 12.85
CA GLU A 49 2.18 3.86 12.06
C GLU A 49 0.98 2.93 12.26
N LEU A 50 0.73 2.06 11.28
CA LEU A 50 -0.22 0.97 11.37
C LEU A 50 0.30 -0.06 12.38
N VAL A 51 -0.58 -0.47 13.30
CA VAL A 51 -0.32 -1.52 14.29
C VAL A 51 -1.11 -2.77 13.97
N ASN A 52 -2.37 -2.61 13.58
CA ASN A 52 -3.26 -3.72 13.26
C ASN A 52 -4.47 -3.24 12.44
N VAL A 53 -5.35 -4.17 12.11
CA VAL A 53 -6.68 -3.92 11.55
C VAL A 53 -7.72 -4.47 12.52
N ASP A 54 -8.84 -3.78 12.67
CA ASP A 54 -10.03 -4.23 13.39
C ASP A 54 -11.13 -4.56 12.37
N PRO A 55 -11.32 -5.85 12.03
CA PRO A 55 -12.33 -6.27 11.05
C PRO A 55 -13.77 -6.09 11.53
N MET A 56 -14.00 -6.03 12.86
CA MET A 56 -15.34 -5.83 13.42
C MET A 56 -15.80 -4.39 13.23
N LEU A 57 -14.90 -3.42 13.40
CA LEU A 57 -15.19 -2.00 13.16
C LEU A 57 -14.88 -1.56 11.73
N CYS A 58 -14.22 -2.42 10.94
CA CYS A 58 -13.67 -2.11 9.63
C CYS A 58 -12.76 -0.88 9.65
N THR A 59 -11.85 -0.85 10.62
CA THR A 59 -10.92 0.27 10.84
C THR A 59 -9.49 -0.21 10.94
N LEU A 60 -8.55 0.64 10.55
CA LEU A 60 -7.15 0.50 10.93
C LEU A 60 -6.99 0.76 12.43
N VAL A 61 -5.95 0.22 13.02
CA VAL A 61 -5.49 0.52 14.38
C VAL A 61 -4.10 1.12 14.25
N CYS A 62 -4.00 2.42 14.52
CA CYS A 62 -2.74 3.16 14.44
C CYS A 62 -2.08 3.31 15.82
N SER A 63 -0.77 3.53 15.87
CA SER A 63 0.00 3.65 17.13
C SER A 63 -0.41 4.84 18.00
N GLY A 64 -0.94 5.90 17.39
CA GLY A 64 -1.48 7.09 18.05
C GLY A 64 -2.95 6.97 18.47
N ASN A 65 -3.48 5.76 18.67
CA ASN A 65 -4.88 5.46 19.00
C ASN A 65 -5.90 5.89 17.94
N GLY A 66 -5.44 6.25 16.75
CA GLY A 66 -6.28 6.53 15.59
C GLY A 66 -6.97 5.30 15.06
N ARG A 67 -8.19 5.49 14.53
CA ARG A 67 -8.95 4.43 13.87
C ARG A 67 -9.53 4.86 12.51
N PRO A 68 -8.67 5.18 11.52
CA PRO A 68 -9.09 5.41 10.15
C PRO A 68 -9.99 4.28 9.64
N LYS A 69 -11.03 4.61 8.89
CA LYS A 69 -11.93 3.60 8.29
C LYS A 69 -11.30 3.01 7.03
N LEU A 70 -11.45 1.70 6.87
CA LEU A 70 -11.18 1.05 5.59
C LEU A 70 -12.28 1.40 4.56
N PRO A 71 -12.00 1.23 3.26
CA PRO A 71 -13.01 1.41 2.22
C PRO A 71 -14.25 0.55 2.46
N SER A 72 -15.41 1.02 2.01
CA SER A 72 -16.66 0.28 2.11
C SER A 72 -16.58 -1.03 1.32
N GLY A 73 -17.08 -2.12 1.92
CA GLY A 73 -17.11 -3.45 1.28
C GLY A 73 -15.93 -4.35 1.63
N ILE A 74 -14.84 -3.79 2.18
CA ILE A 74 -13.65 -4.56 2.59
C ILE A 74 -13.92 -5.46 3.78
N CYS A 75 -14.85 -5.10 4.65
CA CYS A 75 -15.23 -5.95 5.78
C CYS A 75 -16.68 -6.39 5.65
N SER A 76 -16.91 -7.68 5.87
CA SER A 76 -18.23 -8.31 5.87
C SER A 76 -18.26 -9.38 6.94
N ASN A 77 -19.37 -9.51 7.67
CA ASN A 77 -19.53 -10.48 8.75
C ASN A 77 -18.42 -10.43 9.82
N ASN A 78 -17.92 -9.23 10.15
CA ASN A 78 -16.80 -9.01 11.08
C ASN A 78 -15.47 -9.63 10.64
N GLU A 79 -15.30 -9.92 9.34
CA GLU A 79 -14.09 -10.44 8.74
C GLU A 79 -13.67 -9.58 7.54
N LEU A 80 -12.41 -9.68 7.13
CA LEU A 80 -11.94 -9.09 5.88
C LEU A 80 -12.47 -9.89 4.70
N ASN A 81 -13.24 -9.24 3.84
CA ASN A 81 -13.68 -9.76 2.58
C ASN A 81 -12.62 -9.46 1.51
N CYS A 82 -11.88 -10.49 1.12
CA CYS A 82 -10.77 -10.38 0.19
C CYS A 82 -11.13 -11.02 -1.16
N SER A 83 -12.27 -10.64 -1.73
CA SER A 83 -12.63 -11.00 -3.10
C SER A 83 -11.95 -10.04 -4.10
N TRP A 84 -11.94 -10.41 -5.37
CA TRP A 84 -11.33 -9.59 -6.44
C TRP A 84 -11.85 -8.16 -6.48
N VAL A 85 -13.14 -7.96 -6.19
CA VAL A 85 -13.76 -6.62 -6.20
C VAL A 85 -13.19 -5.76 -5.06
N GLU A 86 -13.06 -6.33 -3.87
CA GLU A 86 -12.53 -5.66 -2.68
C GLU A 86 -11.02 -5.40 -2.79
N ILE A 87 -10.26 -6.33 -3.37
CA ILE A 87 -8.83 -6.13 -3.65
C ILE A 87 -8.65 -4.91 -4.58
N GLU A 88 -9.45 -4.80 -5.63
CA GLU A 88 -9.39 -3.65 -6.53
C GLU A 88 -9.83 -2.35 -5.83
N ALA A 89 -10.83 -2.41 -4.96
CA ALA A 89 -11.21 -1.27 -4.13
C ALA A 89 -10.06 -0.82 -3.19
N LEU A 90 -9.32 -1.76 -2.60
CA LEU A 90 -8.13 -1.45 -1.78
C LEU A 90 -6.99 -0.84 -2.60
N ARG A 91 -6.75 -1.32 -3.82
CA ARG A 91 -5.74 -0.72 -4.73
C ARG A 91 -6.09 0.71 -5.07
N ASN A 92 -7.35 0.98 -5.41
CA ASN A 92 -7.85 2.33 -5.69
C ASN A 92 -7.75 3.25 -4.46
N TRP A 93 -8.00 2.71 -3.27
CA TRP A 93 -7.79 3.42 -2.01
C TRP A 93 -6.32 3.76 -1.80
N GLY A 94 -5.42 2.81 -1.98
CA GLY A 94 -3.96 3.02 -1.90
C GLY A 94 -3.46 4.11 -2.86
N GLN A 95 -3.86 4.04 -4.13
CA GLN A 95 -3.53 5.07 -5.12
C GLN A 95 -4.04 6.46 -4.73
N THR A 96 -5.21 6.53 -4.10
CA THR A 96 -5.77 7.79 -3.59
C THR A 96 -4.90 8.36 -2.47
N LEU A 97 -4.47 7.53 -1.52
CA LEU A 97 -3.58 7.92 -0.43
C LEU A 97 -2.21 8.39 -0.95
N GLU A 98 -1.61 7.65 -1.88
CA GLU A 98 -0.35 8.04 -2.51
C GLU A 98 -0.47 9.38 -3.26
N ASN A 99 -1.58 9.61 -3.96
CA ASN A 99 -1.82 10.88 -4.66
C ASN A 99 -1.98 12.04 -3.67
N ILE A 100 -2.66 11.83 -2.54
CA ILE A 100 -2.76 12.83 -1.46
C ILE A 100 -1.37 13.13 -0.91
N LEU A 101 -0.61 12.09 -0.57
CA LEU A 101 0.76 12.22 -0.06
C LEU A 101 1.65 12.97 -1.06
N TYR A 102 1.60 12.59 -2.34
CA TYR A 102 2.32 13.26 -3.42
C TYR A 102 1.98 14.75 -3.49
N LYS A 103 0.68 15.11 -3.50
CA LYS A 103 0.24 16.52 -3.53
C LYS A 103 0.72 17.31 -2.32
N LEU A 104 0.71 16.70 -1.13
CA LEU A 104 1.24 17.33 0.07
C LEU A 104 2.75 17.55 -0.03
N LEU A 105 3.50 16.52 -0.43
CA LEU A 105 4.95 16.62 -0.58
C LEU A 105 5.34 17.64 -1.66
N THR A 106 4.70 17.65 -2.82
CA THR A 106 4.98 18.65 -3.86
C THR A 106 4.62 20.07 -3.41
N ARG A 107 3.57 20.24 -2.59
CA ARG A 107 3.17 21.55 -2.08
C ARG A 107 4.12 22.09 -1.01
N TRP A 108 4.57 21.23 -0.10
CA TRP A 108 5.32 21.63 1.10
C TRP A 108 6.82 21.32 1.03
N CYS A 109 7.27 20.50 0.07
CA CYS A 109 8.66 20.12 -0.15
C CYS A 109 9.07 20.47 -1.60
N PRO A 110 9.61 21.69 -1.84
CA PRO A 110 9.87 22.21 -3.20
C PRO A 110 10.82 21.35 -4.06
N CYS A 111 11.67 20.53 -3.45
CA CYS A 111 12.61 19.66 -4.14
C CYS A 111 12.12 18.22 -4.34
N TYR A 112 10.87 17.93 -3.96
CA TYR A 112 10.31 16.58 -4.09
C TYR A 112 9.93 16.28 -5.54
N SER A 113 10.60 15.30 -6.15
CA SER A 113 10.23 14.71 -7.45
C SER A 113 9.66 13.33 -7.22
N LYS A 114 8.58 12.97 -7.93
CA LYS A 114 8.14 11.57 -8.00
C LYS A 114 9.28 10.76 -8.61
N LYS A 115 9.71 9.68 -7.94
CA LYS A 115 10.66 8.70 -8.50
C LYS A 115 9.94 7.73 -9.40
#